data_AF-A0A530QWJ9-F1
#
_entry.id   AF-A0A530QWJ9-F1
#
_cell.length_a   1.000
_cell.length_b   1.000
_cell.length_c   1.000
_cell.angle_alpha   90.00
_cell.angle_beta   90.00
_cell.angle_gamma   90.00
#
_symmetry.space_group_name_H-M   'P 1'
#
loop_
_entity.id
_entity.type
_entity.pdbx_description
1 polymer ?
#
loop_
_entity_poly.entity_id
_entity_poly.type
_entity_poly.pdbx_seq_one_letter_code
_entity_poly.pdbx_strand_id
1 'polypeptide(L)'
;SKAYGENNAILDNCHVRIAFSSNDERTAKRISDALGMATELRAMRNYAGHRLAPWLSHVMVSRQETARPLLTPGEVMQLPPADELVLVSGLPPILAKKLRYYEDRNFSRRVLPAPLLADGPYADRPTPRADDWSGQVRGVDRRLLAGDERSEAISEDEGGVQQQRHPGLPEEGAAAKQEPEQDDLFGPPDDEGDAAAEKKVIDRISNVARAYGLNEGMGEDKDILPGF
;
A
#
# COMPACT_ATOMS: atom_id res chain seq x y z
N SER A 1 3.75 11.78 2.79
CA SER A 1 4.09 10.56 2.03
C SER A 1 3.91 10.72 0.52
N LYS A 2 4.06 11.92 -0.07
CA LYS A 2 3.69 12.17 -1.47
C LYS A 2 4.69 11.60 -2.51
N ALA A 3 5.84 11.10 -2.07
CA ALA A 3 6.90 10.57 -2.93
C ALA A 3 6.69 9.10 -3.36
N TYR A 4 5.86 8.34 -2.65
CA TYR A 4 5.56 6.94 -2.95
C TYR A 4 4.05 6.79 -3.07
N GLY A 5 3.58 6.08 -4.11
CA GLY A 5 2.17 5.83 -4.35
C GLY A 5 1.51 5.05 -3.20
N GLU A 6 0.18 5.10 -3.13
CA GLU A 6 -0.60 4.49 -2.05
C GLU A 6 -0.35 2.98 -1.87
N ASN A 7 -0.03 2.28 -2.98
CA ASN A 7 0.14 0.83 -3.02
C ASN A 7 1.61 0.37 -2.87
N ASN A 8 2.58 1.28 -2.70
CA ASN A 8 4.01 0.94 -2.62
C ASN A 8 4.71 1.78 -1.54
N ALA A 9 4.17 1.78 -0.32
CA ALA A 9 4.84 2.44 0.79
C ALA A 9 6.10 1.65 1.14
N ILE A 10 7.26 2.30 1.16
CA ILE A 10 8.54 1.73 1.66
C ILE A 10 8.33 1.01 3.00
N LEU A 11 7.42 1.53 3.82
CA LEU A 11 7.04 0.99 5.11
C LEU A 11 6.61 -0.48 5.03
N ASP A 12 5.94 -0.93 3.97
CA ASP A 12 5.47 -2.31 3.86
C ASP A 12 6.61 -3.29 3.57
N ASN A 13 7.68 -2.82 2.91
CA ASN A 13 8.85 -3.62 2.58
C ASN A 13 9.94 -3.63 3.68
N CYS A 14 9.81 -2.81 4.73
CA CYS A 14 10.79 -2.79 5.81
C CYS A 14 10.59 -3.96 6.80
N HIS A 15 11.64 -4.75 7.01
CA HIS A 15 11.63 -5.84 8.02
C HIS A 15 11.60 -5.31 9.47
N VAL A 16 12.29 -4.19 9.71
CA VAL A 16 12.32 -3.52 11.02
C VAL A 16 11.71 -2.14 10.87
N ARG A 17 10.77 -1.81 11.76
CA ARG A 17 10.13 -0.50 11.84
C ARG A 17 10.27 0.00 13.27
N ILE A 18 10.72 1.24 13.41
CA ILE A 18 10.82 1.91 14.70
C ILE A 18 9.87 3.09 14.66
N ALA A 19 8.96 3.15 15.64
CA ALA A 19 8.00 4.23 15.78
C ALA A 19 8.20 4.97 17.10
N PHE A 20 8.08 6.29 17.03
CA PHE A 20 8.07 7.20 18.18
C PHE A 20 6.68 7.82 18.32
N SER A 21 6.50 8.66 19.34
CA SER A 21 5.34 9.55 19.43
C SER A 21 5.13 10.30 18.11
N SER A 22 3.96 10.15 17.51
CA SER A 22 3.58 10.86 16.28
C SER A 22 2.65 12.02 16.61
N ASN A 23 2.83 13.15 15.92
CA ASN A 23 1.89 14.28 15.99
C ASN A 23 0.77 14.19 14.94
N ASP A 24 0.89 13.29 13.96
CA ASP A 24 -0.10 13.07 12.90
C ASP A 24 -1.00 11.88 13.24
N GLU A 25 -2.32 12.12 13.27
CA GLU A 25 -3.34 11.11 13.56
C GLU A 25 -3.31 9.97 12.54
N ARG A 26 -3.10 10.26 11.24
CA ARG A 26 -3.05 9.22 10.21
C ARG A 26 -1.90 8.25 10.47
N THR A 27 -0.75 8.78 10.85
CA THR A 27 0.43 7.98 11.20
C THR A 27 0.20 7.20 12.50
N ALA A 28 -0.40 7.83 13.52
CA ALA A 28 -0.73 7.14 14.78
C ALA A 28 -1.71 5.98 14.57
N LYS A 29 -2.73 6.16 13.73
CA LYS A 29 -3.66 5.10 13.33
C LYS A 29 -2.95 3.94 12.64
N ARG A 30 -2.07 4.23 11.68
CA ARG A 30 -1.26 3.19 11.01
C ARG A 30 -0.38 2.39 11.98
N ILE A 31 0.20 3.05 12.98
CA ILE A 31 0.99 2.38 14.03
C ILE A 31 0.09 1.50 14.90
N SER A 32 -1.05 2.02 15.36
CA SER A 32 -2.05 1.26 16.12
C SER A 32 -2.52 0.02 15.35
N ASP A 33 -2.86 0.17 14.07
CA ASP A 33 -3.31 -0.93 13.22
C ASP A 33 -2.20 -1.97 13.00
N ALA A 34 -0.94 -1.54 12.87
CA ALA A 34 0.23 -2.43 12.75
C ALA A 34 0.55 -3.21 14.04
N LEU A 35 0.24 -2.65 15.21
CA LEU A 35 0.38 -3.34 16.50
C LEU A 35 -0.72 -4.39 16.70
N GLY A 36 -1.90 -4.18 16.11
CA GLY A 36 -3.03 -5.08 16.18
C GLY A 36 -3.86 -4.96 17.46
N MET A 37 -4.64 -6.01 17.74
CA MET A 37 -5.62 -6.05 18.82
C MET A 37 -5.14 -6.97 19.96
N ALA A 38 -5.48 -6.59 21.19
CA ALA A 38 -5.33 -7.38 22.39
C ALA A 38 -6.71 -7.78 22.95
N THR A 39 -6.75 -8.91 23.65
CA THR A 39 -7.95 -9.36 24.37
C THR A 39 -7.90 -8.86 25.80
N GLU A 40 -8.90 -8.10 26.22
CA GLU A 40 -9.06 -7.61 27.59
C GLU A 40 -10.22 -8.34 28.28
N LEU A 41 -9.98 -8.84 29.50
CA LEU A 41 -11.01 -9.46 30.33
C LEU A 41 -11.71 -8.39 31.17
N ARG A 42 -12.93 -8.03 30.81
CA ARG A 42 -13.76 -7.07 31.55
C ARG A 42 -14.72 -7.81 32.48
N ALA A 43 -14.52 -7.65 33.79
CA ALA A 43 -15.46 -8.15 34.78
C ALA A 43 -16.52 -7.09 35.11
N MET A 44 -17.81 -7.40 34.91
CA MET A 44 -18.93 -6.60 35.38
C MET A 44 -19.54 -7.24 36.62
N ARG A 45 -19.68 -6.45 37.68
CA ARG A 45 -20.25 -6.87 38.95
C ARG A 45 -21.65 -6.26 39.08
N ASN A 46 -22.67 -7.07 38.87
CA ASN A 46 -24.06 -6.70 39.05
C ASN A 46 -24.49 -7.01 40.49
N TYR A 47 -24.93 -5.98 41.20
CA TYR A 47 -25.47 -6.13 42.55
C TYR A 47 -26.98 -6.33 42.45
N ALA A 48 -27.47 -7.49 42.89
CA ALA A 48 -28.88 -7.79 42.96
C ALA A 48 -29.33 -7.81 44.43
N GLY A 49 -30.26 -6.93 44.79
CA GLY A 49 -30.80 -6.81 46.14
C GLY A 49 -31.56 -5.51 46.35
N HIS A 50 -32.44 -5.48 47.34
CA HIS A 50 -33.13 -4.25 47.75
C HIS A 50 -32.12 -3.32 48.43
N ARG A 51 -32.01 -2.06 47.98
CA ARG A 51 -31.04 -1.06 48.48
C ARG A 51 -31.14 -0.78 49.99
N LEU A 52 -32.21 -1.23 50.66
CA LEU A 52 -32.51 -1.03 52.07
C LEU A 52 -32.53 -2.32 52.91
N ALA A 53 -32.19 -3.48 52.33
CA ALA A 53 -32.17 -4.73 53.10
C ALA A 53 -30.87 -4.89 53.92
N PRO A 54 -30.96 -5.34 55.19
CA PRO A 54 -29.80 -5.47 56.08
C PRO A 54 -28.81 -6.57 55.67
N TRP A 55 -29.16 -7.45 54.73
CA TRP A 55 -28.23 -8.39 54.10
C TRP A 55 -28.37 -8.30 52.57
N LEU A 56 -27.29 -7.89 51.89
CA LEU A 56 -27.24 -7.76 50.43
C LEU A 56 -27.05 -9.17 49.82
N SER A 57 -28.11 -9.80 49.29
CA SER A 57 -28.12 -11.26 49.14
C SER A 57 -27.37 -11.82 47.93
N HIS A 58 -27.23 -11.13 46.79
CA HIS A 58 -26.56 -11.74 45.63
C HIS A 58 -25.75 -10.75 44.81
N VAL A 59 -24.45 -11.06 44.63
CA VAL A 59 -23.59 -10.36 43.68
C VAL A 59 -23.28 -11.30 42.52
N MET A 60 -23.69 -10.90 41.33
CA MET A 60 -23.36 -11.61 40.09
C MET A 60 -22.12 -10.96 39.48
N VAL A 61 -21.05 -11.73 39.29
CA VAL A 61 -19.87 -11.29 38.54
C VAL A 61 -19.90 -11.98 37.19
N SER A 62 -20.14 -11.21 36.13
CA SER A 62 -20.00 -11.67 34.75
C SER A 62 -18.63 -11.26 34.23
N ARG A 63 -17.91 -12.15 33.54
CA ARG A 63 -16.64 -11.84 32.87
C ARG A 63 -16.90 -11.89 31.37
N GLN A 64 -16.51 -10.82 30.67
CA GLN A 64 -16.64 -10.72 29.23
C GLN A 64 -15.26 -10.43 28.63
N GLU A 65 -14.89 -11.21 27.62
CA GLU A 65 -13.72 -10.94 26.79
C GLU A 65 -14.10 -9.87 25.75
N THR A 66 -13.34 -8.79 25.69
CA THR A 66 -13.54 -7.70 24.72
C THR A 66 -12.24 -7.44 23.99
N ALA A 67 -12.30 -7.30 22.66
CA ALA A 67 -11.14 -6.91 21.87
C ALA A 67 -10.89 -5.40 21.98
N ARG A 68 -9.64 -5.02 22.27
CA ARG A 68 -9.17 -3.62 22.33
C ARG A 68 -7.88 -3.49 21.51
N PRO A 69 -7.61 -2.38 20.81
CA PRO A 69 -6.28 -2.15 20.25
C PRO A 69 -5.19 -2.31 21.31
N LEU A 70 -4.08 -2.96 20.96
CA LEU A 70 -2.96 -3.16 21.89
C LEU A 70 -2.46 -1.79 22.40
N LEU A 71 -2.37 -0.83 21.50
CA LEU A 71 -2.17 0.58 21.81
C LEU A 71 -3.11 1.40 20.92
N THR A 72 -3.93 2.24 21.52
CA THR A 72 -4.85 3.11 20.77
C THR A 72 -4.08 4.23 20.07
N PRO A 73 -4.62 4.83 18.98
CA PRO A 73 -3.95 5.94 18.31
C PRO A 73 -3.63 7.11 19.26
N GLY A 74 -4.53 7.41 20.21
CA GLY A 74 -4.29 8.43 21.23
C GLY A 74 -3.11 8.09 22.16
N GLU A 75 -2.98 6.83 22.57
CA GLU A 75 -1.83 6.35 23.35
C GLU A 75 -0.53 6.39 22.52
N VAL A 76 -0.58 6.15 21.20
CA VAL A 76 0.60 6.27 20.32
C VAL A 76 1.08 7.73 20.28
N MET A 77 0.14 8.68 20.15
CA MET A 77 0.47 10.11 20.11
C MET A 77 1.04 10.60 21.46
N GLN A 78 0.58 10.01 22.56
CA GLN A 78 1.03 10.33 23.91
C GLN A 78 2.18 9.45 24.42
N LEU A 79 2.81 8.66 23.53
CA LEU A 79 3.93 7.80 23.91
C LEU A 79 5.04 8.65 24.55
N PRO A 80 5.60 8.24 25.69
CA PRO A 80 6.66 8.99 26.34
C PRO A 80 7.86 9.20 25.40
N PRO A 81 8.53 10.37 25.43
CA PRO A 81 9.66 10.67 24.54
C PRO A 81 10.92 9.84 24.83
N ALA A 82 10.92 9.09 25.94
CA ALA A 82 11.96 8.13 26.30
C ALA A 82 11.70 6.73 25.76
N ASP A 83 10.53 6.50 25.17
CA ASP A 83 10.06 5.18 24.77
C ASP A 83 9.95 5.12 23.24
N GLU A 84 10.14 3.93 22.70
CA GLU A 84 10.02 3.64 21.27
C GLU A 84 9.37 2.28 21.06
N LEU A 85 8.65 2.15 19.96
CA LEU A 85 8.04 0.90 19.54
C LEU A 85 8.90 0.27 18.45
N VAL A 86 9.36 -0.94 18.68
CA VAL A 86 10.15 -1.72 17.73
C VAL A 86 9.27 -2.84 17.19
N LEU A 87 8.95 -2.77 15.90
CA LEU A 87 8.22 -3.81 15.19
C LEU A 87 9.21 -4.54 14.27
N VAL A 88 9.40 -5.83 14.54
CA VAL A 88 10.19 -6.73 13.71
C VAL A 88 9.25 -7.77 13.13
N SER A 89 9.25 -7.94 11.81
CA SER A 89 8.36 -8.90 11.16
C SER A 89 8.56 -10.31 11.71
N GLY A 90 7.47 -10.95 12.15
CA GLY A 90 7.49 -12.29 12.74
C GLY A 90 7.75 -12.33 14.25
N LEU A 91 7.96 -11.18 14.91
CA LEU A 91 8.10 -11.07 16.35
C LEU A 91 6.96 -10.25 16.95
N PRO A 92 6.59 -10.49 18.23
CA PRO A 92 5.66 -9.62 18.92
C PRO A 92 6.23 -8.19 19.03
N PRO A 93 5.39 -7.15 19.00
CA PRO A 93 5.85 -5.77 19.18
C PRO A 93 6.60 -5.58 20.49
N ILE A 94 7.67 -4.78 20.45
CA ILE A 94 8.53 -4.53 21.62
C ILE A 94 8.41 -3.06 22.00
N LEU A 95 8.07 -2.80 23.26
CA LEU A 95 8.21 -1.47 23.86
C LEU A 95 9.62 -1.33 24.43
N ALA A 96 10.44 -0.48 23.81
CA ALA A 96 11.84 -0.26 24.16
C ALA A 96 12.07 1.15 24.72
N LYS A 97 13.24 1.36 25.33
CA LYS A 97 13.71 2.69 25.73
C LYS A 97 14.59 3.25 24.61
N LYS A 98 14.25 4.47 24.18
CA LYS A 98 14.96 5.21 23.14
C LYS A 98 16.43 5.40 23.53
N LEU A 99 17.32 4.99 22.63
CA LEU A 99 18.76 5.17 22.82
C LEU A 99 19.16 6.64 22.57
N ARG A 100 19.63 7.33 23.62
CA ARG A 100 20.17 8.69 23.53
C ARG A 100 21.69 8.65 23.61
N TYR A 101 22.34 8.71 22.45
CA TYR A 101 23.81 8.57 22.34
C TYR A 101 24.59 9.55 23.22
N TYR A 102 24.04 10.75 23.48
CA TYR A 102 24.69 11.78 24.28
C TYR A 102 24.57 11.54 25.80
N GLU A 103 23.62 10.72 26.25
CA GLU A 103 23.46 10.37 27.67
C GLU A 103 24.31 9.15 28.07
N ASP A 104 24.60 8.27 27.11
CA ASP A 104 25.35 7.03 27.36
C ASP A 104 26.86 7.20 27.09
N ARG A 105 27.67 6.93 28.12
CA ARG A 105 29.14 7.00 28.11
C ARG A 105 29.80 6.10 27.07
N ASN A 106 29.16 5.00 26.67
CA ASN A 106 29.67 4.11 25.63
C ASN A 106 29.69 4.78 24.26
N PHE A 107 28.70 5.64 23.99
CA PHE A 107 28.55 6.34 22.73
C PHE A 107 29.21 7.72 22.74
N SER A 108 29.13 8.47 23.86
CA SER A 108 29.70 9.81 23.94
C SER A 108 31.22 9.83 23.69
N ARG A 109 31.95 8.78 24.07
CA ARG A 109 33.40 8.62 23.79
C ARG A 109 33.71 8.34 22.31
N ARG A 110 32.72 7.94 21.51
CA ARG A 110 32.86 7.61 20.08
C ARG A 110 32.40 8.77 19.18
N VAL A 111 31.90 9.86 19.76
CA VAL A 111 31.48 11.04 19.00
C VAL A 111 32.72 11.72 18.44
N LEU A 112 32.82 11.75 17.12
CA LEU A 112 33.85 12.50 16.39
C LEU A 112 33.38 13.95 16.14
N PRO A 113 34.31 14.90 15.97
CA PRO A 113 33.94 16.26 15.56
C PRO A 113 33.20 16.23 14.22
N ALA A 114 32.27 17.17 14.05
CA ALA A 114 31.57 17.34 12.78
C ALA A 114 32.58 17.54 11.64
N PRO A 115 32.35 16.94 10.46
CA PRO A 115 33.25 17.11 9.32
C PRO A 115 33.32 18.59 8.92
N LEU A 116 34.54 19.09 8.68
CA LEU A 116 34.73 20.43 8.15
C LEU A 116 34.35 20.40 6.66
N LEU A 117 33.27 21.10 6.32
CA LEU A 117 32.87 21.30 4.93
C LEU A 117 33.87 22.27 4.29
N ALA A 118 34.52 21.85 3.21
CA ALA A 118 35.40 22.69 2.41
C ALA A 118 34.73 22.99 1.06
N ASP A 119 35.09 24.12 0.44
CA ASP A 119 34.71 24.40 -0.94
C ASP A 119 35.43 23.39 -1.86
N GLY A 120 34.72 22.32 -2.22
CA GLY A 120 35.27 21.23 -3.02
C GLY A 120 34.59 19.89 -2.79
N PRO A 121 35.08 18.82 -3.43
CA PRO A 121 34.54 17.49 -3.24
C PRO A 121 34.82 16.97 -1.82
N TYR A 122 33.82 16.32 -1.21
CA TYR A 122 33.96 15.68 0.10
C TYR A 122 35.06 14.60 0.10
N ALA A 123 35.84 14.54 1.18
CA ALA A 123 36.97 13.61 1.32
C ALA A 123 36.51 12.14 1.45
N ASP A 124 35.31 11.92 1.97
CA ASP A 124 34.66 10.62 2.14
C ASP A 124 33.82 10.19 0.93
N ARG A 125 33.82 10.98 -0.16
CA ARG A 125 33.11 10.58 -1.38
C ARG A 125 33.73 9.28 -1.91
N PRO A 126 32.91 8.26 -2.24
CA PRO A 126 33.42 7.07 -2.91
C PRO A 126 34.04 7.46 -4.26
N THR A 127 35.03 6.68 -4.71
CA THR A 127 35.63 6.88 -6.02
C THR A 127 34.52 6.89 -7.08
N PRO A 128 34.45 7.91 -7.96
CA PRO A 128 33.45 7.94 -9.01
C PRO A 128 33.51 6.64 -9.82
N ARG A 129 32.39 5.94 -9.89
CA ARG A 129 32.26 4.75 -10.73
C ARG A 129 31.90 5.22 -12.14
N ALA A 130 32.57 4.68 -13.15
CA ALA A 130 32.14 4.87 -14.52
C ALA A 130 30.75 4.25 -14.69
N ASP A 131 29.83 5.04 -15.23
CA ASP A 131 28.50 4.60 -15.62
C ASP A 131 28.31 4.83 -17.12
N ASP A 132 27.58 3.93 -17.77
CA ASP A 132 27.37 3.99 -19.22
C ASP A 132 26.42 5.12 -19.64
N TRP A 133 25.88 5.90 -18.69
CA TRP A 133 24.79 6.85 -18.88
C TRP A 133 25.25 8.31 -18.83
N SER A 134 26.27 8.65 -18.05
CA SER A 134 26.76 10.03 -17.84
C SER A 134 27.27 10.71 -19.10
N GLY A 135 27.68 9.93 -20.11
CA GLY A 135 28.03 10.41 -21.46
C GLY A 135 26.90 10.32 -22.49
N GLN A 136 25.76 9.71 -22.16
CA GLN A 136 24.63 9.52 -23.07
C GLN A 136 23.72 10.75 -23.05
N VAL A 137 24.24 11.90 -23.50
CA VAL A 137 23.42 13.09 -23.71
C VAL A 137 22.64 12.93 -25.02
N ARG A 138 21.36 12.54 -24.93
CA ARG A 138 20.46 12.62 -26.08
C ARG A 138 19.97 14.05 -26.25
N GLY A 139 20.11 14.60 -27.45
CA GLY A 139 19.48 15.86 -27.82
C GLY A 139 17.95 15.75 -27.77
N VAL A 140 17.27 16.89 -27.72
CA VAL A 140 15.80 16.96 -27.79
C VAL A 140 15.33 16.31 -29.10
N ASP A 141 14.40 15.35 -29.02
CA ASP A 141 13.81 14.71 -30.19
C ASP A 141 13.13 15.77 -31.06
N ARG A 142 13.41 15.77 -32.37
CA ARG A 142 12.83 16.74 -33.33
C ARG A 142 11.31 16.73 -33.35
N ARG A 143 10.67 15.65 -32.93
CA ARG A 143 9.21 15.55 -32.79
C ARG A 143 8.66 16.46 -31.69
N LEU A 144 9.47 16.74 -30.65
CA LEU A 144 9.12 17.67 -29.58
C LEU A 144 9.34 19.14 -29.98
N LEU A 145 10.12 19.42 -31.03
CA LEU A 145 10.32 20.78 -31.55
C LEU A 145 9.11 21.30 -32.36
N ALA A 146 8.23 20.41 -32.83
CA ALA A 146 7.11 20.75 -33.71
C ALA A 146 5.81 21.11 -32.98
N GLY A 147 5.88 21.40 -31.67
CA GLY A 147 4.72 21.58 -30.80
C GLY A 147 4.17 23.00 -30.67
N ASP A 148 4.84 24.03 -31.18
CA ASP A 148 4.51 25.43 -30.82
C ASP A 148 3.89 26.28 -31.94
N GLU A 149 3.68 25.74 -33.16
CA GLU A 149 3.02 26.46 -34.26
C GLU A 149 1.66 25.88 -34.68
N ARG A 150 1.00 25.12 -33.80
CA ARG A 150 -0.39 24.66 -34.00
C ARG A 150 -1.30 25.03 -32.83
N SER A 151 -1.05 26.20 -32.25
CA SER A 151 -1.81 26.76 -31.12
C SER A 151 -2.56 28.04 -31.52
N GLU A 152 -3.03 28.17 -32.76
CA GLU A 152 -4.05 29.15 -33.14
C GLU A 152 -5.06 28.53 -34.12
N ALA A 153 -5.86 27.59 -33.62
CA ALA A 153 -7.20 27.33 -34.12
C ALA A 153 -8.03 26.79 -32.96
N ILE A 154 -8.75 27.69 -32.30
CA ILE A 154 -9.80 27.33 -31.35
C ILE A 154 -10.90 26.62 -32.15
N SER A 155 -11.13 25.35 -31.88
CA SER A 155 -12.44 24.70 -32.05
C SER A 155 -12.82 24.12 -30.71
N GLU A 156 -13.87 24.67 -30.11
CA GLU A 156 -14.53 24.16 -28.92
C GLU A 156 -15.08 22.77 -29.20
N ASP A 157 -14.47 21.74 -28.61
CA ASP A 157 -15.17 20.50 -28.28
C ASP A 157 -14.42 19.75 -27.17
N GLU A 158 -15.16 19.31 -26.15
CA GLU A 158 -14.65 18.65 -24.95
C GLU A 158 -14.14 17.23 -25.26
N GLY A 159 -12.87 16.92 -24.93
CA GLY A 159 -12.43 15.52 -24.93
C GLY A 159 -10.92 15.35 -24.85
N GLY A 160 -10.42 14.91 -23.70
CA GLY A 160 -8.98 14.77 -23.41
C GLY A 160 -8.24 13.80 -24.35
N VAL A 161 -7.10 14.24 -24.88
CA VAL A 161 -6.19 13.41 -25.69
C VAL A 161 -5.10 12.85 -24.78
N GLN A 162 -5.28 11.60 -24.32
CA GLN A 162 -4.24 10.86 -23.61
C GLN A 162 -3.32 10.12 -24.59
N GLN A 163 -2.04 10.51 -24.51
CA GLN A 163 -0.81 9.71 -24.53
C GLN A 163 -0.57 8.69 -25.67
N GLN A 164 0.53 8.95 -26.38
CA GLN A 164 1.01 8.24 -27.55
C GLN A 164 1.54 6.83 -27.26
N ARG A 165 1.11 5.94 -28.16
CA ARG A 165 1.50 4.57 -28.51
C ARG A 165 3.00 4.23 -28.38
N HIS A 166 3.28 3.01 -27.91
CA HIS A 166 4.60 2.39 -27.81
C HIS A 166 5.01 1.69 -29.14
N PRO A 167 6.30 1.67 -29.54
CA PRO A 167 6.72 1.33 -30.91
C PRO A 167 6.99 -0.18 -31.15
N GLY A 168 6.07 -1.07 -30.74
CA GLY A 168 6.33 -2.52 -30.75
C GLY A 168 5.24 -3.44 -31.30
N LEU A 169 4.11 -2.92 -31.79
CA LEU A 169 3.02 -3.76 -32.30
C LEU A 169 2.66 -3.39 -33.75
N PRO A 170 2.43 -4.39 -34.63
CA PRO A 170 2.03 -4.14 -36.02
C PRO A 170 0.68 -3.41 -36.06
N GLU A 171 0.49 -2.54 -37.07
CA GLU A 171 -0.76 -1.81 -37.27
C GLU A 171 -1.92 -2.77 -37.53
N GLU A 172 -2.83 -2.91 -36.56
CA GLU A 172 -4.17 -3.40 -36.84
C GLU A 172 -4.91 -2.33 -37.64
N GLY A 173 -5.16 -2.63 -38.91
CA GLY A 173 -6.01 -1.82 -39.77
C GLY A 173 -7.34 -1.55 -39.08
N ALA A 174 -7.81 -0.30 -39.18
CA ALA A 174 -9.08 0.13 -38.62
C ALA A 174 -10.24 -0.73 -39.15
N ALA A 175 -10.61 -1.77 -38.40
CA ALA A 175 -11.91 -2.38 -38.54
C ALA A 175 -12.92 -1.36 -38.01
N ALA A 176 -13.87 -0.97 -38.87
CA ALA A 176 -14.98 -0.12 -38.49
C ALA A 176 -15.67 -0.72 -37.25
N LYS A 177 -15.64 0.04 -36.15
CA LYS A 177 -16.28 -0.35 -34.90
C LYS A 177 -17.79 -0.23 -35.13
N GLN A 178 -18.46 -1.33 -35.45
CA GLN A 178 -19.89 -1.42 -35.27
C GLN A 178 -20.13 -1.40 -33.76
N GLU A 179 -20.75 -0.34 -33.25
CA GLU A 179 -21.25 -0.32 -31.88
C GLU A 179 -22.33 -1.41 -31.75
N PRO A 180 -22.16 -2.40 -30.86
CA PRO A 180 -23.27 -3.27 -30.52
C PRO A 180 -24.28 -2.45 -29.71
N GLU A 181 -25.53 -2.44 -30.14
CA GLU A 181 -26.66 -1.91 -29.35
C GLU A 181 -26.61 -2.55 -27.95
N GLN A 182 -26.33 -1.73 -26.93
CA GLN A 182 -26.20 -2.13 -25.53
C GLN A 182 -27.50 -1.91 -24.72
N ASP A 183 -28.64 -1.74 -25.39
CA ASP A 183 -29.86 -1.30 -24.72
C ASP A 183 -30.65 -2.40 -23.97
N ASP A 184 -30.29 -3.68 -24.10
CA ASP A 184 -31.10 -4.77 -23.51
C ASP A 184 -30.41 -5.59 -22.39
N LEU A 185 -29.49 -4.99 -21.62
CA LEU A 185 -28.81 -5.68 -20.51
C LEU A 185 -29.36 -5.40 -19.11
N PHE A 186 -30.32 -4.48 -18.96
CA PHE A 186 -30.90 -4.13 -17.64
C PHE A 186 -32.42 -3.96 -17.62
N GLY A 187 -33.14 -4.59 -18.56
CA GLY A 187 -34.59 -4.73 -18.45
C GLY A 187 -34.98 -5.66 -17.29
N PRO A 188 -36.03 -5.37 -16.52
CA PRO A 188 -36.54 -6.30 -15.51
C PRO A 188 -36.90 -7.65 -16.16
N PRO A 189 -36.64 -8.79 -15.51
CA PRO A 189 -36.90 -10.10 -16.10
C PRO A 189 -38.42 -10.27 -16.29
N ASP A 190 -38.86 -10.38 -17.55
CA ASP A 190 -40.20 -10.87 -17.86
C ASP A 190 -40.25 -12.37 -17.54
N ASP A 191 -41.19 -12.71 -16.66
CA ASP A 191 -41.35 -14.01 -16.01
C ASP A 191 -42.02 -15.01 -16.96
N GLU A 192 -41.29 -15.48 -17.99
CA GLU A 192 -41.65 -16.67 -18.78
C GLU A 192 -40.40 -17.52 -19.06
N GLY A 193 -40.35 -18.70 -18.44
CA GLY A 193 -39.18 -19.57 -18.40
C GLY A 193 -38.77 -20.14 -19.76
N ASP A 194 -37.81 -19.50 -20.42
CA ASP A 194 -37.12 -20.05 -21.58
C ASP A 194 -35.68 -20.49 -21.24
N ALA A 195 -35.53 -21.77 -20.92
CA ALA A 195 -34.24 -22.41 -20.64
C ALA A 195 -33.23 -22.32 -21.80
N ALA A 196 -33.68 -21.94 -23.02
CA ALA A 196 -32.79 -21.70 -24.16
C ALA A 196 -32.00 -20.37 -24.04
N ALA A 197 -32.54 -19.38 -23.32
CA ALA A 197 -31.88 -18.09 -23.11
C ALA A 197 -30.72 -18.21 -22.10
N GLU A 198 -30.92 -18.91 -20.98
CA GLU A 198 -29.87 -19.18 -19.99
C GLU A 198 -28.71 -19.98 -20.58
N LYS A 199 -29.00 -20.97 -21.43
CA LYS A 199 -27.96 -21.81 -22.05
C LYS A 199 -27.05 -21.01 -22.98
N LYS A 200 -27.57 -20.00 -23.67
CA LYS A 200 -26.80 -19.11 -24.56
C LYS A 200 -25.88 -18.15 -23.78
N VAL A 201 -26.29 -17.72 -22.58
CA VAL A 201 -25.46 -16.87 -21.72
C VAL A 201 -24.28 -17.68 -21.16
N ILE A 202 -24.53 -18.92 -20.73
CA ILE A 202 -23.48 -19.82 -20.19
C ILE A 202 -22.45 -20.20 -21.28
N ASP A 203 -22.88 -20.46 -22.51
CA ASP A 203 -21.97 -20.79 -23.63
C ASP A 203 -21.12 -19.59 -24.09
N ARG A 204 -21.57 -18.36 -23.80
CA ARG A 204 -20.82 -17.13 -24.13
C ARG A 204 -19.75 -16.81 -23.08
N ILE A 205 -19.96 -17.24 -21.83
CA ILE A 205 -19.00 -17.07 -20.72
C ILE A 205 -17.91 -18.16 -20.76
N SER A 206 -18.23 -19.38 -21.19
CA SER A 206 -17.28 -20.50 -21.27
C SER A 206 -16.18 -20.30 -22.33
N ASN A 207 -16.46 -19.54 -23.39
CA ASN A 207 -15.51 -19.25 -24.48
C ASN A 207 -14.39 -18.25 -24.12
N VAL A 208 -14.42 -17.62 -22.93
CA VAL A 208 -13.39 -16.66 -22.48
C VAL A 208 -12.19 -17.35 -21.81
N ALA A 209 -12.22 -18.67 -21.60
CA ALA A 209 -11.15 -19.41 -20.93
C ALA A 209 -10.05 -19.93 -21.88
N ARG A 210 -9.34 -19.04 -22.60
CA ARG A 210 -8.00 -19.34 -23.15
C ARG A 210 -7.14 -18.07 -23.23
N ALA A 211 -6.54 -17.70 -22.10
CA ALA A 211 -5.45 -16.72 -22.08
C ALA A 211 -4.11 -17.47 -22.15
N TYR A 212 -3.37 -17.26 -23.23
CA TYR A 212 -1.99 -17.68 -23.42
C TYR A 212 -1.07 -16.79 -22.57
N GLY A 213 -0.27 -17.38 -21.68
CA GLY A 213 0.80 -16.67 -20.96
C GLY A 213 2.13 -16.90 -21.67
N LEU A 214 2.72 -15.85 -22.25
CA LEU A 214 4.09 -15.83 -22.78
C LEU A 214 4.99 -15.16 -21.74
N ASN A 215 5.81 -15.97 -21.06
CA ASN A 215 6.91 -15.51 -20.22
C ASN A 215 8.21 -15.78 -20.98
N GLU A 216 8.85 -14.76 -21.54
CA GLU A 216 10.21 -14.88 -22.07
C GLU A 216 11.20 -14.77 -20.91
N GLY A 217 11.72 -15.92 -20.46
CA GLY A 217 12.77 -15.93 -19.46
C GLY A 217 13.10 -17.31 -18.88
N MET A 218 13.52 -18.28 -19.69
CA MET A 218 14.57 -19.25 -19.32
C MET A 218 14.84 -20.24 -20.46
N GLY A 219 16.12 -20.54 -20.67
CA GLY A 219 16.62 -21.45 -21.69
C GLY A 219 16.24 -22.92 -21.48
N GLU A 220 16.60 -23.70 -22.50
CA GLU A 220 16.40 -25.15 -22.67
C GLU A 220 16.47 -25.95 -21.36
N ASP A 221 15.32 -26.41 -20.87
CA ASP A 221 15.03 -27.83 -20.65
C ASP A 221 13.77 -28.05 -19.79
N LYS A 222 12.85 -28.86 -20.35
CA LYS A 222 11.81 -29.66 -19.68
C LYS A 222 10.51 -28.97 -19.26
N ASP A 223 9.60 -28.92 -20.23
CA ASP A 223 8.18 -29.24 -20.02
C ASP A 223 8.04 -30.61 -19.34
N ILE A 224 7.34 -30.67 -18.20
CA ILE A 224 6.28 -31.65 -17.87
C ILE A 224 5.78 -31.44 -16.43
N LEU A 225 4.55 -30.96 -16.26
CA LEU A 225 3.73 -31.27 -15.09
C LEU A 225 2.93 -32.55 -15.39
N PRO A 226 2.84 -33.52 -14.45
CA PRO A 226 1.69 -34.39 -14.35
C PRO A 226 0.78 -33.94 -13.19
N GLY A 227 -0.52 -33.85 -13.48
CA GLY A 227 -1.54 -33.26 -12.61
C GLY A 227 -1.95 -34.08 -11.38
N PHE A 228 -2.68 -33.41 -10.50
CA PHE A 228 -4.05 -33.71 -10.04
C PHE A 228 -4.64 -32.42 -9.46
#